data_AF-T2JHI1-F1
#
_entry.id   AF-T2JHI1-F1
#
_cell.length_a   1.000
_cell.length_b   1.000
_cell.length_c   1.000
_cell.angle_alpha   90.00
_cell.angle_beta   90.00
_cell.angle_gamma   90.00
#
_symmetry.space_group_name_H-M   'P 1'
#
loop_
_entity.id
_entity.type
_entity.pdbx_description
1 polymer ?
#
loop_
_entity_poly.entity_id
_entity_poly.type
_entity_poly.pdbx_seq_one_letter_code
_entity_poly.pdbx_strand_id
1 'polypeptide(L)'
;MVQPQFSQTNLATTTLNHQNPEQLEQFLRFRLAPDTTLLLPVTQLTEVITIPLGQIVPIPEMPPWVMGVYNWRGEILWIVDLGALLGLTPWHQQPQVTPIYRSIVLHGGKASQRVPKAQRQHLGAVVTGVDDIEWCNPKEIQSSFGSAISSSLAPFLRGYWLPPGQEMWVVLEPEAILSAMPQTS
;
A
#
# COMPACT_ATOMS: atom_id res chain seq x y z
N MET A 1 43.59 -33.88 42.92
CA MET A 1 43.97 -32.48 43.22
C MET A 1 44.97 -32.09 42.15
N VAL A 2 44.69 -31.19 41.22
CA VAL A 2 44.43 -29.74 41.41
C VAL A 2 43.57 -29.24 40.22
N GLN A 3 42.53 -28.44 40.48
CA GLN A 3 41.95 -27.49 39.51
C GLN A 3 42.70 -26.15 39.62
N PRO A 4 42.88 -25.41 38.50
CA PRO A 4 42.20 -24.11 38.32
C PRO A 4 41.89 -23.84 36.83
N GLN A 5 41.19 -22.81 36.37
CA GLN A 5 40.23 -21.83 36.86
C GLN A 5 39.69 -21.16 35.57
N PHE A 6 38.40 -20.85 35.52
CA PHE A 6 37.72 -20.26 34.37
C PHE A 6 38.34 -18.90 34.00
N SER A 7 38.46 -18.63 32.70
CA SER A 7 38.51 -17.27 32.17
C SER A 7 37.63 -17.18 30.92
N GLN A 8 36.68 -16.27 31.03
CA GLN A 8 35.65 -15.97 30.05
C GLN A 8 36.28 -15.37 28.79
N THR A 9 35.79 -15.77 27.63
CA THR A 9 35.66 -14.84 26.50
C THR A 9 34.39 -15.20 25.75
N ASN A 10 33.30 -14.52 26.12
CA ASN A 10 32.12 -14.42 25.29
C ASN A 10 32.55 -13.77 23.97
N LEU A 11 32.69 -14.55 22.91
CA LEU A 11 32.66 -13.98 21.57
C LEU A 11 31.22 -13.57 21.31
N ALA A 12 31.02 -12.26 21.22
CA ALA A 12 29.79 -11.63 20.81
C ALA A 12 29.31 -12.24 19.48
N THR A 13 28.30 -13.11 19.57
CA THR A 13 27.45 -13.44 18.43
C THR A 13 26.69 -12.16 18.12
N THR A 14 27.16 -11.42 17.12
CA THR A 14 26.42 -10.32 16.52
C THR A 14 25.04 -10.84 16.16
N THR A 15 24.03 -10.24 16.78
CA THR A 15 22.62 -10.52 16.62
C THR A 15 22.24 -10.39 15.15
N LEU A 16 22.24 -11.51 14.42
CA LEU A 16 21.42 -11.66 13.23
C LEU A 16 19.97 -11.42 13.69
N ASN A 17 19.38 -10.33 13.23
CA ASN A 17 17.99 -9.96 13.45
C ASN A 17 17.10 -11.16 13.07
N HIS A 18 16.78 -12.01 14.04
CA HIS A 18 15.77 -13.04 13.89
C HIS A 18 14.43 -12.32 14.09
N GLN A 19 13.97 -11.62 13.05
CA GLN A 19 12.57 -11.18 13.04
C GLN A 19 11.74 -12.46 13.16
N ASN A 20 11.01 -12.61 14.27
CA ASN A 20 10.14 -13.76 14.46
C ASN A 20 9.13 -13.77 13.31
N PRO A 21 9.09 -14.80 12.43
CA PRO A 21 8.20 -14.82 11.28
C PRO A 21 6.71 -14.69 11.68
N GLU A 22 6.36 -14.99 12.94
CA GLU A 22 5.03 -14.79 13.50
C GLU A 22 4.63 -13.30 13.68
N GLN A 23 5.58 -12.36 13.53
CA GLN A 23 5.35 -10.92 13.68
C GLN A 23 5.48 -10.13 12.37
N LEU A 24 5.76 -10.81 11.26
CA LEU A 24 5.91 -10.18 9.96
C LEU A 24 4.57 -10.11 9.24
N GLU A 25 4.26 -8.95 8.67
CA GLU A 25 3.16 -8.73 7.74
C GLU A 25 3.70 -8.49 6.34
N GLN A 26 2.94 -8.94 5.33
CA GLN A 26 3.26 -8.73 3.93
C GLN A 26 2.72 -7.38 3.44
N PHE A 27 3.57 -6.62 2.77
CA PHE A 27 3.22 -5.37 2.11
C PHE A 27 3.55 -5.45 0.62
N LEU A 28 2.60 -5.07 -0.23
CA LEU A 28 2.85 -4.92 -1.65
C LEU A 28 3.60 -3.61 -1.88
N ARG A 29 4.76 -3.69 -2.53
CA ARG A 29 5.48 -2.53 -3.04
C ARG A 29 5.00 -2.17 -4.44
N PHE A 30 4.69 -0.90 -4.63
CA PHE A 30 4.13 -0.39 -5.88
C PHE A 30 4.60 1.04 -6.14
N ARG A 31 4.41 1.54 -7.36
CA ARG A 31 4.85 2.88 -7.77
C ARG A 31 3.70 3.73 -8.29
N LEU A 32 3.77 5.03 -8.01
CA LEU A 32 2.92 6.06 -8.61
C LEU A 32 3.66 6.89 -9.64
N ALA A 33 4.98 7.01 -9.51
CA ALA A 33 5.90 7.61 -10.48
C ALA A 33 7.25 6.86 -10.42
N PRO A 34 8.19 7.08 -11.36
CA PRO A 34 9.48 6.38 -11.35
C PRO A 34 10.28 6.49 -10.04
N ASP A 35 10.12 7.58 -9.31
CA ASP A 35 10.81 7.92 -8.05
C ASP A 35 9.90 7.85 -6.82
N THR A 36 8.64 7.42 -7.00
CA THR A 36 7.62 7.46 -5.95
C THR A 36 7.09 6.06 -5.68
N THR A 37 7.70 5.40 -4.70
CA THR A 37 7.41 4.03 -4.25
C THR A 37 6.69 4.04 -2.91
N LEU A 38 5.61 3.24 -2.80
CA LEU A 38 4.77 3.14 -1.60
C LEU A 38 4.43 1.68 -1.29
N LEU A 39 3.90 1.46 -0.09
CA LEU A 39 3.50 0.16 0.43
C LEU A 39 2.02 0.13 0.82
N LEU A 40 1.36 -1.00 0.54
CA LEU A 40 0.03 -1.33 1.02
C LEU A 40 0.03 -2.73 1.66
N PRO A 41 -0.66 -2.96 2.78
CA PRO A 41 -0.73 -4.28 3.39
C PRO A 41 -1.49 -5.27 2.49
N VAL A 42 -0.87 -6.40 2.16
CA VAL A 42 -1.45 -7.45 1.30
C VAL A 42 -2.78 -7.97 1.86
N THR A 43 -2.96 -7.93 3.18
CA THR A 43 -4.20 -8.37 3.85
C THR A 43 -5.45 -7.57 3.49
N GLN A 44 -5.31 -6.40 2.85
CA GLN A 44 -6.42 -5.57 2.37
C GLN A 44 -6.47 -5.48 0.83
N LEU A 45 -5.70 -6.32 0.14
CA LEU A 45 -5.70 -6.44 -1.31
C LEU A 45 -6.46 -7.68 -1.75
N THR A 46 -7.34 -7.52 -2.74
CA THR A 46 -8.03 -8.65 -3.38
C THR A 46 -7.20 -9.23 -4.53
N GLU A 47 -6.74 -8.37 -5.45
CA GLU A 47 -5.92 -8.77 -6.60
C GLU A 47 -5.29 -7.53 -7.27
N VAL A 48 -4.34 -7.76 -8.18
CA VAL A 48 -3.85 -6.73 -9.11
C VAL A 48 -4.41 -7.07 -10.50
N ILE A 49 -5.14 -6.13 -11.08
CA ILE A 49 -5.78 -6.30 -12.40
C ILE A 49 -5.18 -5.36 -13.43
N THR A 50 -5.40 -5.71 -14.69
CA THR A 50 -5.06 -4.88 -15.84
C THR A 50 -6.35 -4.52 -16.57
N ILE A 51 -6.57 -3.22 -16.78
CA ILE A 51 -7.77 -2.68 -17.42
C ILE A 51 -7.34 -2.01 -18.73
N PRO A 52 -7.83 -2.44 -19.90
CA PRO A 52 -7.52 -1.75 -21.15
C PRO A 52 -7.96 -0.27 -21.13
N LEU A 53 -7.20 0.60 -21.79
CA LEU A 53 -7.62 1.99 -21.96
C LEU A 53 -9.02 2.07 -22.61
N GLY A 54 -9.84 3.00 -22.13
CA GLY A 54 -11.22 3.19 -22.60
C GLY A 54 -12.25 2.20 -22.04
N GLN A 55 -11.86 1.26 -21.17
CA GLN A 55 -12.80 0.36 -20.49
C GLN A 55 -13.29 0.89 -19.13
N ILE A 56 -12.71 1.97 -18.63
CA ILE A 56 -13.24 2.69 -17.47
C ILE A 56 -14.33 3.64 -17.97
N VAL A 57 -15.56 3.47 -17.48
CA VAL A 57 -16.70 4.32 -17.82
C VAL A 57 -16.71 5.50 -16.85
N PRO A 58 -16.48 6.74 -17.30
CA PRO A 58 -16.43 7.91 -16.42
C PRO A 58 -17.81 8.19 -15.83
N ILE A 59 -17.83 8.61 -14.56
CA ILE A 59 -19.05 9.05 -13.87
C ILE A 59 -19.03 10.58 -13.74
N PRO A 60 -20.06 11.29 -14.23
CA PRO A 60 -20.16 12.75 -14.12
C PRO A 60 -20.15 13.24 -12.67
N GLU A 61 -19.75 14.50 -12.48
CA GLU A 61 -19.80 15.21 -11.18
C GLU A 61 -18.98 14.59 -10.05
N MET A 62 -18.04 13.70 -10.38
CA MET A 62 -17.12 13.12 -9.42
C MET A 62 -15.84 13.96 -9.26
N PRO A 63 -15.15 13.87 -8.10
CA PRO A 63 -13.84 14.47 -7.94
C PRO A 63 -12.84 14.05 -9.03
N PRO A 64 -11.88 14.90 -9.44
CA PRO A 64 -10.97 14.62 -10.55
C PRO A 64 -10.11 13.34 -10.42
N TRP A 65 -9.94 12.84 -9.20
CA TRP A 65 -9.21 11.60 -8.92
C TRP A 65 -10.08 10.34 -9.09
N VAL A 66 -11.38 10.47 -9.28
CA VAL A 66 -12.26 9.36 -9.64
C VAL A 66 -12.26 9.20 -11.15
N MET A 67 -11.76 8.07 -11.63
CA MET A 67 -11.71 7.78 -13.06
C MET A 67 -13.05 7.25 -13.59
N GLY A 68 -13.84 6.60 -12.73
CA GLY A 68 -15.16 6.09 -13.06
C GLY A 68 -15.39 4.69 -12.51
N VAL A 69 -16.06 3.85 -13.29
CA VAL A 69 -16.39 2.46 -12.94
C VAL A 69 -15.91 1.48 -14.00
N TYR A 70 -15.64 0.25 -13.57
CA TYR A 70 -15.23 -0.86 -14.41
C TYR A 70 -16.06 -2.11 -14.08
N ASN A 71 -16.42 -2.89 -15.10
CA ASN A 71 -17.08 -4.17 -14.91
C ASN A 71 -16.05 -5.22 -14.47
N TRP A 72 -16.03 -5.53 -13.19
CA TRP A 72 -15.15 -6.50 -12.58
C TRP A 72 -15.95 -7.77 -12.27
N ARG A 73 -15.84 -8.75 -13.16
CA ARG A 73 -16.46 -10.08 -13.03
C ARG A 73 -17.99 -10.03 -12.82
N GLY A 74 -18.67 -9.06 -13.43
CA GLY A 74 -20.12 -8.85 -13.29
C GLY A 74 -20.52 -7.90 -12.17
N GLU A 75 -19.56 -7.37 -11.41
CA GLU A 75 -19.77 -6.36 -10.37
C GLU A 75 -19.22 -5.00 -10.81
N ILE A 76 -19.76 -3.93 -10.23
CA ILE A 76 -19.26 -2.57 -10.44
C ILE A 76 -18.07 -2.33 -9.50
N LEU A 77 -16.89 -2.10 -10.08
CA LEU A 77 -15.70 -1.69 -9.37
C LEU A 77 -15.43 -0.20 -9.62
N TRP A 78 -15.44 0.60 -8.56
CA TRP A 78 -14.99 2.00 -8.63
C TRP A 78 -13.50 2.04 -8.92
N ILE A 79 -13.09 2.92 -9.83
CA ILE A 79 -11.69 3.11 -10.21
C ILE A 79 -11.24 4.53 -9.90
N VAL A 80 -10.12 4.66 -9.19
CA VAL A 80 -9.52 5.93 -8.81
C VAL A 80 -8.08 6.03 -9.30
N ASP A 81 -7.64 7.23 -9.63
CA ASP A 81 -6.24 7.56 -9.84
C ASP A 81 -5.60 7.80 -8.47
N LEU A 82 -4.77 6.86 -8.03
CA LEU A 82 -4.17 6.93 -6.68
C LEU A 82 -3.15 8.08 -6.59
N GLY A 83 -2.45 8.41 -7.68
CA GLY A 83 -1.56 9.57 -7.71
C GLY A 83 -2.32 10.85 -7.44
N ALA A 84 -3.40 11.07 -8.20
CA ALA A 84 -4.26 12.25 -8.03
C ALA A 84 -4.91 12.32 -6.65
N LEU A 85 -5.40 11.19 -6.11
CA LEU A 85 -6.03 11.13 -4.80
C LEU A 85 -5.08 11.55 -3.67
N LEU A 86 -3.82 11.13 -3.73
CA LEU A 86 -2.80 11.47 -2.74
C LEU A 86 -2.21 12.89 -2.93
N GLY A 87 -2.64 13.61 -3.97
CA GLY A 87 -2.07 14.90 -4.38
C GLY A 87 -0.65 14.78 -4.97
N LEU A 88 -0.34 13.62 -5.54
CA LEU A 88 0.88 13.33 -6.30
C LEU A 88 0.59 13.45 -7.80
N THR A 89 1.60 13.21 -8.65
CA THR A 89 1.44 13.25 -10.10
C THR A 89 0.40 12.23 -10.58
N PRO A 90 -0.72 12.67 -11.19
CA PRO A 90 -1.75 11.79 -11.73
C PRO A 90 -1.22 10.87 -12.82
N TRP A 91 -1.88 9.72 -13.02
CA TRP A 91 -1.52 8.72 -14.02
C TRP A 91 -1.45 9.29 -15.44
N HIS A 92 -2.37 10.18 -15.81
CA HIS A 92 -2.42 10.76 -17.15
C HIS A 92 -1.29 11.76 -17.44
N GLN A 93 -0.55 12.20 -16.41
CA GLN A 93 0.60 13.11 -16.53
C GLN A 93 1.93 12.37 -16.51
N GLN A 94 1.90 11.04 -16.42
CA GLN A 94 3.11 10.22 -16.40
C GLN A 94 3.78 10.23 -17.78
N PRO A 95 5.11 10.21 -17.85
CA PRO A 95 5.85 10.33 -19.11
C PRO A 95 5.65 9.14 -20.07
N GLN A 96 5.10 8.02 -19.59
CA GLN A 96 4.84 6.82 -20.39
C GLN A 96 3.34 6.53 -20.48
N VAL A 97 2.79 6.65 -21.69
CA VAL A 97 1.44 6.18 -22.00
C VAL A 97 1.50 4.69 -22.29
N THR A 98 0.86 3.86 -21.46
CA THR A 98 0.68 2.43 -21.73
C THR A 98 -0.76 2.17 -22.15
N PRO A 99 -1.05 1.17 -23.01
CA PRO A 99 -2.41 0.86 -23.47
C PRO A 99 -3.28 0.20 -22.39
N ILE A 100 -2.83 0.20 -21.14
CA ILE A 100 -3.46 -0.45 -20.01
C ILE A 100 -3.33 0.41 -18.75
N TYR A 101 -4.33 0.33 -17.87
CA TYR A 101 -4.20 0.71 -16.47
C TYR A 101 -3.83 -0.53 -15.67
N ARG A 102 -2.86 -0.40 -14.77
CA ARG A 102 -2.66 -1.37 -13.70
C ARG A 102 -3.38 -0.88 -12.46
N SER A 103 -4.22 -1.73 -11.88
CA SER A 103 -5.04 -1.37 -10.73
C SER A 103 -4.87 -2.38 -9.61
N ILE A 104 -4.62 -1.88 -8.41
CA ILE A 104 -4.64 -2.65 -7.17
C ILE A 104 -6.09 -2.63 -6.66
N VAL A 105 -6.71 -3.80 -6.53
CA VAL A 105 -8.07 -3.91 -5.99
C VAL A 105 -7.98 -4.00 -4.47
N LEU A 106 -8.43 -2.95 -3.79
CA LEU A 106 -8.55 -2.88 -2.34
C LEU A 106 -9.92 -3.37 -1.89
N HIS A 107 -10.00 -3.93 -0.68
CA HIS A 107 -11.26 -4.23 -0.03
C HIS A 107 -11.33 -3.65 1.38
N GLY A 108 -12.52 -3.20 1.78
CA GLY A 108 -12.77 -2.74 3.15
C GLY A 108 -12.94 -3.89 4.15
N GLY A 109 -12.70 -3.57 5.42
CA GLY A 109 -12.88 -4.44 6.56
C GLY A 109 -11.55 -4.97 7.07
N LYS A 110 -11.26 -4.71 8.36
CA LYS A 110 -10.12 -5.30 9.06
C LYS A 110 -10.23 -6.82 9.05
N ALA A 111 -9.10 -7.53 9.00
CA ALA A 111 -9.06 -8.99 9.06
C ALA A 111 -9.86 -9.59 10.24
N SER A 112 -10.00 -8.85 11.34
CA SER A 112 -10.78 -9.24 12.53
C SER A 112 -12.29 -8.96 12.43
N GLN A 113 -12.73 -8.13 11.49
CA GLN A 113 -14.14 -7.82 11.28
C GLN A 113 -14.76 -8.82 10.31
N ARG A 114 -15.71 -9.61 10.81
CA ARG A 114 -16.55 -10.50 9.99
C ARG A 114 -17.57 -9.67 9.20
N VAL A 115 -17.09 -8.93 8.20
CA VAL A 115 -17.94 -8.42 7.14
C VAL A 115 -18.12 -9.56 6.13
N PRO A 116 -19.36 -10.00 5.84
CA PRO A 116 -19.62 -11.00 4.81
C PRO A 116 -18.96 -10.56 3.50
N LYS A 117 -18.34 -11.51 2.77
CA LYS A 117 -17.63 -11.20 1.50
C LYS A 117 -18.51 -10.41 0.51
N ALA A 118 -19.82 -10.70 0.48
CA ALA A 118 -20.79 -10.01 -0.37
C ALA A 118 -21.05 -8.54 0.00
N GLN A 119 -20.63 -8.09 1.18
CA GLN A 119 -20.77 -6.69 1.63
C GLN A 119 -19.43 -5.94 1.68
N ARG A 120 -18.33 -6.60 1.29
CA ARG A 120 -17.03 -5.93 1.23
C ARG A 120 -17.02 -4.99 0.02
N GLN A 121 -16.89 -3.70 0.31
CA GLN A 121 -16.68 -2.70 -0.71
C GLN A 121 -15.31 -2.93 -1.36
N HIS A 122 -15.28 -2.93 -2.69
CA HIS A 122 -14.07 -3.03 -3.47
C HIS A 122 -13.80 -1.71 -4.20
N LEU A 123 -12.51 -1.36 -4.29
CA LEU A 123 -12.05 -0.15 -4.95
C LEU A 123 -10.78 -0.47 -5.74
N GLY A 124 -10.77 -0.17 -7.04
CA GLY A 124 -9.57 -0.26 -7.87
C GLY A 124 -8.76 1.04 -7.79
N ALA A 125 -7.53 0.95 -7.33
CA ALA A 125 -6.58 2.06 -7.28
C ALA A 125 -5.59 1.93 -8.43
N VAL A 126 -5.64 2.84 -9.41
CA VAL A 126 -4.72 2.87 -10.55
C VAL A 126 -3.34 3.35 -10.12
N VAL A 127 -2.32 2.60 -10.53
CA VAL A 127 -0.90 2.80 -10.23
C VAL A 127 -0.06 2.68 -11.50
N THR A 128 1.18 3.13 -11.46
CA THR A 128 2.12 2.98 -12.60
C THR A 128 2.93 1.68 -12.48
N GLY A 129 3.32 1.34 -11.25
CA GLY A 129 4.14 0.20 -10.89
C GLY A 129 3.45 -0.71 -9.90
N VAL A 130 3.68 -2.01 -10.00
CA VAL A 130 3.56 -3.00 -8.92
C VAL A 130 4.83 -3.82 -9.02
N ASP A 131 5.51 -3.95 -7.89
CA ASP A 131 6.80 -4.59 -7.76
C ASP A 131 6.63 -5.88 -6.93
N ASP A 132 7.38 -6.00 -5.85
CA ASP A 132 7.48 -7.22 -5.04
C ASP A 132 6.73 -7.11 -3.71
N ILE A 133 6.69 -8.22 -2.98
CA ILE A 133 6.18 -8.25 -1.60
C ILE A 133 7.34 -8.07 -0.63
N GLU A 134 7.18 -7.10 0.28
CA GLU A 134 8.10 -6.85 1.38
C GLU A 134 7.53 -7.42 2.69
N TRP A 135 8.38 -8.05 3.48
CA TRP A 135 8.02 -8.54 4.82
C TRP A 135 8.46 -7.51 5.86
N CYS A 136 7.49 -6.86 6.49
CA CYS A 136 7.71 -5.79 7.44
C CYS A 136 7.15 -6.19 8.80
N ASN A 137 7.90 -5.92 9.87
CA ASN A 137 7.34 -5.95 11.21
C ASN A 137 6.53 -4.66 11.42
N PRO A 138 5.20 -4.72 11.61
CA PRO A 138 4.37 -3.52 11.74
C PRO A 138 4.80 -2.58 12.87
N LYS A 139 5.51 -3.09 13.88
CA LYS A 139 6.06 -2.27 14.98
C LYS A 139 7.22 -1.37 14.55
N GLU A 140 7.85 -1.66 13.42
CA GLU A 140 8.90 -0.83 12.82
C GLU A 140 8.32 0.31 11.96
N ILE A 141 7.00 0.32 11.72
CA ILE A 141 6.31 1.40 11.00
C ILE A 141 6.15 2.58 11.96
N GLN A 142 6.77 3.71 11.61
CA GLN A 142 6.77 4.92 12.42
C GLN A 142 5.69 5.88 11.95
N SER A 143 4.81 6.30 12.86
CA SER A 143 3.68 7.21 12.55
C SER A 143 4.08 8.68 12.39
N SER A 144 5.31 9.05 12.76
CA SER A 144 5.76 10.44 12.78
C SER A 144 7.05 10.59 12.00
N PHE A 145 7.00 11.28 10.87
CA PHE A 145 8.19 11.87 10.25
C PHE A 145 8.06 13.39 10.23
N GLY A 146 9.15 14.09 10.54
CA GLY A 146 9.15 15.54 10.72
C GLY A 146 8.71 16.32 9.47
N SER A 147 7.75 17.23 9.64
CA SER A 147 7.51 18.50 8.94
C SER A 147 7.42 18.59 7.40
N ALA A 148 7.66 17.54 6.61
CA ALA A 148 7.73 17.66 5.14
C ALA A 148 6.71 16.80 4.37
N ILE A 149 5.54 16.54 4.97
CA ILE A 149 4.47 15.79 4.31
C ILE A 149 3.49 16.79 3.67
N SER A 150 3.15 16.58 2.40
CA SER A 150 2.04 17.32 1.79
C SER A 150 0.75 17.09 2.59
N SER A 151 -0.04 18.14 2.80
CA SER A 151 -1.34 18.05 3.47
C SER A 151 -2.31 17.07 2.79
N SER A 152 -2.13 16.81 1.49
CA SER A 152 -2.92 15.85 0.71
C SER A 152 -2.62 14.38 1.02
N LEU A 153 -1.35 14.06 1.34
CA LEU A 153 -0.92 12.68 1.59
C LEU A 153 -1.20 12.25 3.04
N ALA A 154 -1.08 13.19 3.98
CA ALA A 154 -1.19 12.93 5.42
C ALA A 154 -2.42 12.10 5.85
N PRO A 155 -3.64 12.30 5.31
CA PRO A 155 -4.82 11.51 5.69
C PRO A 155 -4.72 10.03 5.34
N PHE A 156 -3.86 9.66 4.39
CA PHE A 156 -3.74 8.30 3.86
C PHE A 156 -2.56 7.53 4.44
N LEU A 157 -1.81 8.13 5.37
CA LEU A 157 -0.63 7.51 5.95
C LEU A 157 -0.98 6.57 7.09
N ARG A 158 -0.45 5.35 7.01
CA ARG A 158 -0.23 4.50 8.18
C ARG A 158 1.07 4.89 8.89
N GLY A 159 2.09 5.23 8.11
CA GLY A 159 3.40 5.66 8.60
C GLY A 159 4.50 5.45 7.58
N TYR A 160 5.73 5.36 8.08
CA TYR A 160 6.96 5.18 7.30
C TYR A 160 7.70 3.95 7.78
N TRP A 161 8.25 3.18 6.87
CA TRP A 161 9.14 2.06 7.19
C TRP A 161 10.49 2.28 6.54
N LEU A 162 11.56 2.09 7.33
CA LEU A 162 12.94 2.18 6.88
C LEU A 162 13.61 0.82 7.09
N PRO A 163 13.62 -0.06 6.07
CA PRO A 163 14.33 -1.32 6.14
C PRO A 163 15.84 -1.10 6.24
N PRO A 164 16.59 -1.99 6.91
CA PRO A 164 18.04 -1.88 6.99
C PRO A 164 18.71 -1.85 5.61
N GLY A 165 19.49 -0.81 5.32
CA GLY A 165 20.24 -0.66 4.08
C GLY A 165 19.39 -0.33 2.84
N GLN A 166 18.12 0.01 3.02
CA GLN A 166 17.21 0.41 1.94
C GLN A 166 16.72 1.85 2.17
N GLU A 167 16.03 2.39 1.18
CA GLU A 167 15.37 3.68 1.29
C GLU A 167 14.13 3.60 2.21
N MET A 168 13.68 4.76 2.68
CA MET A 168 12.43 4.86 3.44
C MET A 168 11.24 4.73 2.50
N TRP A 169 10.27 3.91 2.85
CA TRP A 169 9.01 3.78 2.13
C TRP A 169 7.83 4.32 2.92
N VAL A 170 6.89 4.91 2.17
CA VAL A 170 5.61 5.36 2.69
C VAL A 170 4.66 4.17 2.77
N VAL A 171 4.07 3.95 3.94
CA VAL A 171 3.04 2.92 4.15
C VAL A 171 1.67 3.59 4.19
N LEU A 172 0.78 3.19 3.28
CA LEU A 172 -0.58 3.72 3.21
C LEU A 172 -1.54 2.95 4.12
N GLU A 173 -2.57 3.64 4.58
CA GLU A 173 -3.73 3.07 5.28
C GLU A 173 -4.86 2.84 4.25
N PRO A 174 -5.16 1.59 3.84
CA PRO A 174 -6.13 1.35 2.77
C PRO A 174 -7.56 1.75 3.14
N GLU A 175 -7.93 1.64 4.41
CA GLU A 175 -9.23 2.10 4.91
C GLU A 175 -9.44 3.61 4.70
N ALA A 176 -8.36 4.40 4.76
CA ALA A 176 -8.44 5.85 4.47
C ALA A 176 -8.68 6.10 2.97
N ILE A 177 -8.09 5.29 2.10
CA ILE A 177 -8.31 5.36 0.64
C ILE A 177 -9.77 5.00 0.32
N LEU A 178 -10.29 3.93 0.92
CA LEU A 178 -11.68 3.50 0.75
C LEU A 178 -12.66 4.56 1.27
N SER A 179 -12.37 5.13 2.45
CA SER A 179 -13.21 6.14 3.10
C SER A 179 -13.23 7.49 2.38
N ALA A 180 -12.28 7.75 1.47
CA ALA A 180 -12.25 8.98 0.67
C ALA A 180 -13.30 8.98 -0.46
N MET A 181 -13.84 7.82 -0.84
CA MET A 181 -14.92 7.73 -1.82
C MET A 181 -16.12 8.57 -1.38
N PRO A 182 -16.71 9.40 -2.26
CA PRO A 182 -17.92 10.12 -1.93
C PRO A 182 -19.01 9.13 -1.51
N GLN A 183 -19.57 9.35 -0.33
CA GLN A 183 -20.71 8.55 0.13
C GLN A 183 -21.94 9.01 -0.62
N THR A 184 -22.60 8.10 -1.35
CA THR A 184 -23.92 8.35 -1.89
C THR A 184 -24.91 8.33 -0.72
N SER A 185 -25.32 9.51 -0.27
CA SER A 185 -26.41 9.71 0.70
C SER A 185 -27.77 9.35 0.11
#